data_AF-A0A8T4JES7-F1
#
_entry.id   AF-A0A8T4JES7-F1
#
_cell.length_a   1.000
_cell.length_b   1.000
_cell.length_c   1.000
_cell.angle_alpha   90.00
_cell.angle_beta   90.00
_cell.angle_gamma   90.00
#
_symmetry.space_group_name_H-M   'P 1'
#
loop_
_entity.id
_entity.type
_entity.pdbx_description
1 polymer ?
#
loop_
_entity_poly.entity_id
_entity_poly.type
_entity_poly.pdbx_seq_one_letter_code
_entity_poly.pdbx_strand_id
1 'polypeptide(L)' 'MATKKCENCDETIDEEFGKLKGTIVKKLNKDNKNEFVYVCLKCQKEDGWLEKVKSD' A
#
# COMPACT_ATOMS: atom_id res chain seq x y z
N MET A 1 -10.11 3.44 12.35
CA MET A 1 -9.23 2.60 11.52
C MET A 1 -9.65 2.83 10.08
N ALA A 2 -8.76 3.35 9.24
CA ALA A 2 -9.02 3.51 7.81
C ALA A 2 -8.58 2.22 7.11
N THR A 3 -9.38 1.72 6.18
CA THR A 3 -9.08 0.49 5.44
C THR A 3 -8.95 0.85 3.97
N LYS A 4 -7.81 0.50 3.36
CA LYS A 4 -7.59 0.66 1.92
C LYS A 4 -7.71 -0.69 1.24
N LYS A 5 -8.21 -0.67 0.01
CA LYS A 5 -8.37 -1.87 -0.80
C LYS A 5 -7.37 -1.83 -1.95
N CYS A 6 -6.66 -2.93 -2.16
CA CYS A 6 -5.81 -3.07 -3.33
C CYS A 6 -6.68 -3.23 -4.57
N GLU A 7 -6.52 -2.36 -5.56
CA GLU A 7 -7.24 -2.42 -6.84
C GLU A 7 -6.89 -3.66 -7.67
N ASN A 8 -5.73 -4.25 -7.40
CA ASN A 8 -5.16 -5.30 -8.24
C ASN A 8 -5.55 -6.71 -7.83
N CYS A 9 -5.93 -6.91 -6.56
CA CYS A 9 -6.29 -8.23 -6.03
C CYS A 9 -7.39 -8.19 -4.96
N ASP A 10 -8.02 -7.02 -4.81
CA ASP A 10 -9.10 -6.72 -3.87
C ASP A 10 -8.77 -6.94 -2.38
N GLU A 11 -7.49 -7.19 -2.06
CA GLU A 11 -7.02 -7.39 -0.69
C GLU A 11 -7.23 -6.14 0.14
N THR A 12 -7.74 -6.32 1.35
CA THR A 12 -7.99 -5.21 2.28
C THR A 12 -6.81 -5.06 3.22
N ILE A 13 -6.25 -3.84 3.30
CA ILE A 13 -5.18 -3.50 4.22
C ILE A 13 -5.65 -2.43 5.19
N ASP A 14 -5.41 -2.69 6.48
CA ASP A 14 -5.62 -1.71 7.54
C ASP A 14 -4.52 -0.64 7.53
N GLU A 15 -4.93 0.61 7.61
CA GLU A 15 -4.07 1.76 7.86
C GLU A 15 -4.12 2.13 9.35
N GLU A 16 -2.97 2.12 10.00
CA GLU A 16 -2.80 2.46 11.40
C GLU A 16 -1.78 3.59 11.54
N PHE A 17 -2.19 4.70 12.16
CA PHE A 17 -1.38 5.92 12.29
C PHE A 17 -0.82 6.47 10.95
N GLY A 18 -1.63 6.40 9.88
CA GLY A 18 -1.23 6.88 8.54
C GLY A 18 -0.21 5.97 7.83
N LYS A 19 0.04 4.76 8.36
CA LYS A 19 0.90 3.76 7.73
C LYS A 19 0.05 2.56 7.30
N LEU A 20 0.18 2.19 6.02
CA LEU A 20 -0.41 0.96 5.51
C LEU A 20 0.33 -0.24 6.12
N LYS A 21 -0.39 -1.19 6.72
CA LYS A 21 0.18 -2.48 7.15
C LYS A 21 0.39 -3.43 5.96
N GLY A 22 1.00 -2.91 4.89
CA GLY A 22 1.47 -3.69 3.74
C GLY A 22 2.87 -4.27 3.96
N THR A 23 3.35 -5.00 2.96
CA THR A 23 4.73 -5.49 2.94
C THR A 23 5.65 -4.32 2.59
N ILE A 24 6.68 -4.08 3.40
CA ILE A 24 7.74 -3.12 3.06
C ILE A 24 8.76 -3.83 2.18
N VAL A 25 8.99 -3.30 0.97
CA VAL A 25 10.02 -3.81 0.06
C VAL A 25 11.05 -2.73 -0.23
N LYS A 26 12.26 -3.17 -0.57
CA LYS A 26 13.38 -2.30 -0.91
C LYS A 26 13.48 -2.20 -2.44
N LYS A 27 13.40 -0.99 -2.98
CA LYS A 27 13.44 -0.68 -4.42
C LYS A 27 14.52 0.38 -4.68
N LEU A 28 15.12 0.36 -5.87
CA LEU A 28 15.99 1.45 -6.33
C LEU A 28 15.13 2.58 -6.90
N ASN A 29 15.36 3.80 -6.41
CA ASN A 29 14.74 4.99 -6.97
C ASN A 29 15.49 5.45 -8.25
N LYS A 30 15.00 6.53 -8.87
CA LYS A 30 15.59 7.09 -10.11
C LYS A 30 17.05 7.54 -9.95
N ASP A 31 17.48 7.80 -8.72
CA ASP A 31 18.84 8.18 -8.35
C ASP A 31 19.74 6.98 -7.97
N ASN A 32 19.29 5.73 -8.24
CA ASN A 32 19.95 4.49 -7.83
C ASN A 32 20.17 4.37 -6.31
N LYS A 33 19.34 5.05 -5.51
CA LYS A 33 19.33 4.92 -4.05
C LYS A 33 18.26 3.95 -3.63
N ASN A 34 18.53 3.24 -2.54
CA ASN A 34 17.56 2.34 -1.94
C ASN A 34 16.46 3.14 -1.25
N GLU A 35 15.21 2.86 -1.61
CA GLU A 35 14.00 3.40 -1.01
C GLU A 35 13.13 2.24 -0.51
N PHE A 36 12.45 2.46 0.61
CA PHE A 36 11.48 1.52 1.14
C PHE A 36 10.09 1.93 0.70
N VAL A 37 9.40 1.05 -0.02
CA VAL A 37 8.04 1.28 -0.52
C VAL A 37 7.09 0.25 0.09
N TYR A 38 5.86 0.68 0.32
CA TYR A 38 4.79 -0.19 0.81
C TYR A 38 4.07 -0.82 -0.38
N VAL A 39 4.02 -2.15 -0.41
CA VAL A 39 3.34 -2.90 -1.45
C VAL A 39 2.27 -3.82 -0.86
N CYS A 40 1.37 -4.27 -1.72
CA CYS A 40 0.31 -5.16 -1.30
C CYS A 40 0.88 -6.49 -0.82
N LEU A 41 0.35 -7.00 0.30
CA LEU A 41 0.80 -8.27 0.87
C LEU A 41 0.64 -9.43 -0.11
N LYS A 42 -0.44 -9.42 -0.92
CA LYS A 42 -0.80 -10.53 -1.81
C LYS A 42 -0.20 -10.40 -3.21
N CYS A 43 -0.37 -9.26 -3.87
CA CYS A 43 0.06 -9.07 -5.26
C CYS A 43 1.37 -8.27 -5.40
N GLN A 44 1.92 -7.75 -4.30
CA GLN A 44 3.18 -6.99 -4.25
C GLN A 44 3.25 -5.79 -5.22
N LYS A 45 2.09 -5.19 -5.55
CA LYS A 45 1.99 -3.95 -6.32
C LYS A 45 2.05 -2.72 -5.40
N GLU A 46 2.68 -1.66 -5.89
CA GLU A 46 3.03 -0.41 -5.18
C GLU A 46 1.87 0.60 -5.23
N ASP A 47 1.39 0.90 -6.44
CA ASP A 47 0.30 1.82 -6.69
C ASP A 47 -1.00 1.05 -6.89
N GLY A 48 -1.95 1.31 -6.01
CA GLY A 48 -3.33 0.93 -6.25
C GLY A 48 -4.18 0.78 -5.01
N TRP A 49 -4.00 1.67 -4.05
CA TRP A 49 -4.72 1.67 -2.79
C TRP A 49 -5.91 2.59 -2.91
N LEU A 50 -7.07 2.03 -3.25
CA LEU A 50 -8.31 2.79 -3.27
C LEU A 50 -8.68 3.13 -1.82
N GLU A 51 -8.76 4.44 -1.54
CA GLU A 51 -9.33 4.91 -0.29
C GLU A 51 -10.81 4.56 -0.27
N LYS A 52 -11.25 3.75 0.69
CA LYS A 52 -12.68 3.69 1.01
C LYS A 52 -13.06 5.02 1.64
N VAL A 53 -13.49 5.97 0.81
CA VAL A 53 -14.23 7.13 1.27
C VAL A 53 -15.49 6.59 1.94
N LYS A 54 -15.61 6.75 3.26
CA LYS A 54 -16.88 6.52 3.95
C LYS A 54 -17.91 7.42 3.28
N SER A 55 -18.80 6.85 2.48
CA SER A 55 -20.04 7.53 2.12
C SER A 55 -20.94 7.43 3.34
N ASP A 56 -21.32 8.60 3.84
CA ASP A 56 -22.30 8.84 4.91
C ASP A 56 -23.67 8.24 4.56
#